data_AF-A0A7W0G7Z9-F1
#
_entry.id   AF-A0A7W0G7Z9-F1
#
_cell.length_a   1.000
_cell.length_b   1.000
_cell.length_c   1.000
_cell.angle_alpha   90.00
_cell.angle_beta   90.00
_cell.angle_gamma   90.00
#
_symmetry.space_group_name_H-M   'P 1'
#
loop_
_entity.id
_entity.type
_entity.pdbx_description
1 polymer ?
#
loop_
_entity_poly.entity_id
_entity_poly.type
_entity_poly.pdbx_seq_one_letter_code
_entity_poly.pdbx_strand_id
1 'polypeptide(L)'
;YTATQMAADAAQVLDEAGLQRAHVVGTSLGGMIAQELAHAHPERVDRLVLACTTSGGPAAYPMPEQTIELLQKAPTLPAAEALRGFVVNALEPDPRPELVERILEHRSANPQDPVAWAFQAAAAVGFDRYEDASSLALPTLVQHGDGDVVVDPRNSELLVQLIPDARLELYPGCGHLFFWQAPERFVHELEEFLL
;
A
#
# COMPACT_ATOMS: atom_id res chain seq x y z
N TYR A 1 5.01 -2.76 -16.88
CA TYR A 1 5.17 -3.39 -15.57
C TYR A 1 3.82 -3.81 -15.06
N THR A 2 3.74 -4.96 -14.37
CA THR A 2 2.54 -5.44 -13.67
C THR A 2 2.92 -5.77 -12.22
N ALA A 3 1.93 -5.86 -11.32
CA ALA A 3 2.16 -6.30 -9.95
C ALA A 3 2.79 -7.71 -9.92
N THR A 4 2.39 -8.61 -10.82
CA THR A 4 2.98 -9.95 -10.98
C THR A 4 4.47 -9.89 -11.34
N GLN A 5 4.87 -9.01 -12.25
CA GLN A 5 6.30 -8.83 -12.59
C GLN A 5 7.09 -8.34 -11.37
N MET A 6 6.55 -7.39 -10.62
CA MET A 6 7.19 -6.89 -9.40
C MET A 6 7.23 -7.93 -8.28
N ALA A 7 6.26 -8.85 -8.21
CA ALA A 7 6.27 -9.97 -7.28
C ALA A 7 7.35 -11.01 -7.65
N ALA A 8 7.57 -11.24 -8.94
CA ALA A 8 8.69 -12.05 -9.41
C ALA A 8 10.04 -11.41 -9.04
N ASP A 9 10.17 -10.09 -9.18
CA ASP A 9 11.36 -9.35 -8.72
C ASP A 9 11.56 -9.52 -7.19
N ALA A 10 10.48 -9.45 -6.40
CA ALA A 10 10.55 -9.68 -4.96
C ALA A 10 10.96 -11.11 -4.60
N ALA A 11 10.48 -12.12 -5.34
CA ALA A 11 10.92 -13.51 -5.17
C ALA A 11 12.41 -13.67 -5.49
N GLN A 12 12.91 -13.01 -6.54
CA GLN A 12 14.34 -13.01 -6.86
C GLN A 12 15.18 -12.39 -5.74
N VAL A 13 14.71 -11.32 -5.10
CA VAL A 13 15.39 -10.73 -3.93
C VAL A 13 15.50 -11.74 -2.78
N LEU A 14 14.46 -12.54 -2.52
CA LEU A 14 14.52 -13.60 -1.51
C LEU A 14 15.53 -14.69 -1.89
N ASP A 15 15.59 -15.08 -3.16
CA ASP A 15 16.54 -16.06 -3.66
C ASP A 15 17.99 -15.58 -3.52
N GLU A 16 18.28 -14.35 -3.92
CA GLU A 16 19.61 -13.73 -3.83
C GLU A 16 20.05 -13.53 -2.37
N ALA A 17 19.09 -13.28 -1.46
CA ALA A 17 19.34 -13.22 -0.03
C ALA A 17 19.50 -14.61 0.63
N GLY A 18 19.25 -15.70 -0.09
CA GLY A 18 19.27 -17.06 0.46
C GLY A 18 18.11 -17.34 1.44
N LEU A 19 17.03 -16.57 1.36
CA LEU A 19 15.87 -16.68 2.24
C LEU A 19 14.81 -17.60 1.63
N GLN A 20 14.58 -18.75 2.27
CA GLN A 20 13.55 -19.68 1.81
C GLN A 20 12.13 -19.18 2.12
N ARG A 21 11.94 -18.44 3.20
CA ARG A 21 10.63 -17.97 3.65
C ARG A 21 10.78 -16.67 4.44
N ALA A 22 9.82 -15.76 4.32
CA ALA A 22 9.83 -14.48 5.03
C ALA A 22 8.41 -14.04 5.45
N HIS A 23 8.33 -13.18 6.46
CA HIS A 23 7.16 -12.33 6.64
C HIS A 23 7.20 -11.20 5.59
N VAL A 24 6.06 -10.90 4.97
CA VAL A 24 5.97 -9.91 3.90
C VAL A 24 5.04 -8.79 4.32
N VAL A 25 5.58 -7.56 4.36
CA VAL A 25 4.81 -6.34 4.67
C VAL A 25 4.74 -5.50 3.40
N GLY A 26 3.54 -5.30 2.88
CA GLY A 26 3.28 -4.54 1.67
C GLY A 26 2.39 -3.34 1.93
N THR A 27 2.86 -2.13 1.58
CA THR A 27 2.10 -0.88 1.67
C THR A 27 1.58 -0.45 0.30
N SER A 28 0.30 -0.10 0.15
CA SER A 28 -0.28 0.42 -1.09
C SER A 28 -0.04 -0.52 -2.29
N LEU A 29 0.58 -0.07 -3.38
CA LEU A 29 1.04 -0.94 -4.48
C LEU A 29 1.90 -2.12 -3.97
N GLY A 30 2.72 -1.90 -2.93
CA GLY A 30 3.46 -2.98 -2.26
C GLY A 30 2.56 -4.07 -1.67
N GLY A 31 1.36 -3.73 -1.23
CA GLY A 31 0.35 -4.70 -0.78
C GLY A 31 -0.24 -5.52 -1.94
N MET A 32 -0.35 -4.94 -3.14
CA MET A 32 -0.75 -5.68 -4.35
C MET A 32 0.35 -6.66 -4.77
N ILE A 33 1.62 -6.21 -4.72
CA ILE A 33 2.79 -7.06 -4.97
C ILE A 33 2.87 -8.20 -3.95
N ALA A 34 2.62 -7.90 -2.67
CA ALA A 34 2.63 -8.90 -1.61
C ALA A 34 1.54 -9.96 -1.80
N GLN A 35 0.34 -9.55 -2.24
CA GLN A 35 -0.73 -10.48 -2.63
C GLN A 35 -0.27 -11.35 -3.82
N GLU A 36 0.27 -10.77 -4.89
CA GLU A 36 0.79 -11.55 -6.02
C GLU A 36 1.86 -12.56 -5.59
N LEU A 37 2.80 -12.15 -4.73
CA LEU A 37 3.85 -13.03 -4.20
C LEU A 37 3.25 -14.19 -3.40
N ALA A 38 2.28 -13.90 -2.52
CA ALA A 38 1.64 -14.93 -1.71
C ALA A 38 0.79 -15.91 -2.53
N HIS A 39 0.17 -15.46 -3.64
CA HIS A 39 -0.54 -16.35 -4.56
C HIS A 39 0.41 -17.21 -5.41
N ALA A 40 1.49 -16.61 -5.93
CA ALA A 40 2.42 -17.30 -6.81
C ALA A 40 3.36 -18.25 -6.05
N HIS A 41 3.72 -17.87 -4.82
CA HIS A 41 4.74 -18.53 -4.01
C HIS A 41 4.31 -18.61 -2.52
N PRO A 42 3.17 -19.25 -2.20
CA PRO A 42 2.66 -19.31 -0.83
C PRO A 42 3.66 -19.95 0.15
N GLU A 43 4.51 -20.86 -0.33
CA GLU A 43 5.57 -21.49 0.47
C GLU A 43 6.67 -20.51 0.91
N ARG A 44 6.79 -19.37 0.23
CA ARG A 44 7.80 -18.33 0.51
C ARG A 44 7.30 -17.27 1.49
N VAL A 45 6.00 -17.24 1.78
CA VAL A 45 5.37 -16.26 2.67
C VAL A 45 4.95 -16.95 3.98
N ASP A 46 5.40 -16.42 5.12
CA ASP A 46 5.00 -16.94 6.43
C ASP A 46 3.80 -16.22 7.02
N ARG A 47 3.89 -14.89 7.09
CA ARG A 47 2.82 -14.00 7.51
C ARG A 47 2.76 -12.83 6.54
N LEU A 48 1.55 -12.35 6.26
CA LEU A 48 1.33 -11.27 5.30
C LEU A 48 0.75 -10.05 6.02
N VAL A 49 1.30 -8.87 5.74
CA VAL A 49 0.74 -7.61 6.18
C VAL A 49 0.39 -6.76 4.97
N LEU A 50 -0.89 -6.37 4.88
CA LEU A 50 -1.46 -5.56 3.82
C LEU A 50 -1.83 -4.19 4.39
N ALA A 51 -0.97 -3.21 4.18
CA ALA A 51 -1.15 -1.85 4.68
C ALA A 51 -1.68 -0.94 3.57
N CYS A 52 -2.80 -0.25 3.82
CA CYS A 52 -3.44 0.74 2.95
C CYS A 52 -3.53 0.32 1.46
N THR A 53 -4.04 -0.88 1.20
CA THR A 53 -4.10 -1.50 -0.14
C THR A 53 -5.51 -2.01 -0.48
N THR A 54 -5.65 -2.69 -1.61
CA THR A 54 -6.92 -3.24 -2.11
C THR A 54 -6.71 -4.61 -2.73
N SER A 55 -7.78 -5.40 -2.87
CA SER A 55 -7.83 -6.62 -3.68
C SER A 55 -7.87 -6.32 -5.18
N GLY A 56 -8.15 -5.08 -5.58
CA GLY A 56 -8.44 -4.74 -6.98
C GLY A 56 -9.75 -5.36 -7.46
N GLY A 57 -9.96 -5.30 -8.77
CA GLY A 57 -11.16 -5.84 -9.42
C GLY A 57 -12.42 -4.99 -9.27
N PRO A 58 -13.54 -5.40 -9.92
CA PRO A 58 -14.74 -4.58 -10.04
C PRO A 58 -15.52 -4.39 -8.74
N ALA A 59 -15.28 -5.22 -7.73
CA ALA A 59 -15.92 -5.13 -6.42
C ALA A 59 -15.10 -4.32 -5.40
N ALA A 60 -13.85 -3.96 -5.72
CA ALA A 60 -13.07 -3.03 -4.91
C ALA A 60 -13.70 -1.64 -4.90
N TYR A 61 -13.50 -0.92 -3.79
CA TYR A 61 -13.92 0.47 -3.70
C TYR A 61 -12.95 1.33 -4.51
N PRO A 62 -13.45 2.19 -5.41
CA PRO A 62 -12.60 2.96 -6.31
C PRO A 62 -11.76 3.99 -5.53
N MET A 63 -10.71 4.48 -6.17
CA MET A 63 -9.96 5.62 -5.68
C MET A 63 -10.90 6.80 -5.38
N PRO A 64 -10.80 7.44 -4.20
CA PRO A 64 -11.64 8.59 -3.87
C PRO A 64 -11.46 9.77 -4.83
N GLU A 65 -12.55 10.50 -5.07
CA GLU A 65 -12.63 11.59 -6.06
C GLU A 65 -11.57 12.67 -5.85
N GLN A 66 -11.29 13.03 -4.60
CA GLN A 66 -10.25 14.00 -4.25
C GLN A 66 -8.87 13.64 -4.84
N THR A 67 -8.47 12.36 -4.77
CA THR A 67 -7.20 11.92 -5.34
C THR A 67 -7.24 11.91 -6.86
N ILE A 68 -8.39 11.58 -7.46
CA ILE A 68 -8.59 11.64 -8.92
C ILE A 68 -8.42 13.08 -9.43
N GLU A 69 -9.09 14.05 -8.79
CA GLU A 69 -8.97 15.47 -9.13
C GLU A 69 -7.52 15.97 -9.01
N LEU A 70 -6.82 15.55 -7.95
CA LEU A 70 -5.41 15.89 -7.77
C LEU A 70 -4.53 15.30 -8.88
N LEU A 71 -4.73 14.03 -9.25
CA LEU A 71 -4.01 13.39 -10.36
C LEU A 71 -4.26 14.10 -11.70
N GLN A 72 -5.48 14.58 -11.94
CA GLN A 72 -5.82 15.34 -13.15
C GLN A 72 -5.18 16.73 -13.17
N LYS A 73 -5.12 17.39 -12.01
CA LYS A 73 -4.56 18.75 -11.87
C LYS A 73 -3.02 18.75 -11.86
N ALA A 74 -2.39 17.74 -11.26
CA ALA A 74 -0.94 17.69 -11.02
C ALA A 74 -0.05 17.98 -12.26
N PRO A 75 -0.35 17.50 -13.48
CA PRO A 75 0.45 17.81 -14.67
C PRO A 75 0.46 19.29 -15.07
N THR A 76 -0.48 20.08 -14.55
CA THR A 76 -0.59 21.53 -14.82
C THR A 76 0.13 22.39 -13.78
N LEU A 77 0.62 21.78 -12.70
CA LEU A 77 1.26 22.46 -11.58
C LEU A 77 2.79 22.42 -11.67
N PRO A 78 3.50 23.36 -11.03
CA PRO A 78 4.92 23.20 -10.75
C PRO A 78 5.18 21.88 -9.99
N ALA A 79 6.24 21.15 -10.34
CA ALA A 79 6.51 19.82 -9.77
C ALA A 79 6.56 19.80 -8.23
N ALA A 80 7.11 20.85 -7.60
CA ALA A 80 7.14 20.97 -6.15
C ALA A 80 5.75 21.17 -5.52
N GLU A 81 4.86 21.90 -6.20
CA GLU A 81 3.48 22.11 -5.75
C GLU A 81 2.67 20.82 -5.91
N ALA A 82 2.81 20.13 -7.04
CA ALA A 82 2.20 18.82 -7.25
C ALA A 82 2.65 17.80 -6.19
N LEU A 83 3.95 17.71 -5.92
CA LEU A 83 4.50 16.82 -4.90
C LEU A 83 3.93 17.15 -3.51
N ARG A 84 3.89 18.42 -3.11
CA ARG A 84 3.26 18.85 -1.85
C ARG A 84 1.78 18.47 -1.81
N GLY A 85 1.05 18.67 -2.90
CA GLY A 85 -0.35 18.24 -3.03
C GLY A 85 -0.51 16.75 -2.73
N PHE A 86 0.31 15.89 -3.33
CA PHE A 86 0.27 14.44 -3.08
C PHE A 86 0.62 14.06 -1.65
N VAL A 87 1.62 14.72 -1.04
CA VAL A 87 2.00 14.46 0.35
C VAL A 87 0.86 14.84 1.30
N VAL A 88 0.28 16.03 1.15
CA VAL A 88 -0.84 16.49 2.00
C VAL A 88 -2.06 15.61 1.81
N ASN A 89 -2.38 15.24 0.57
CA ASN A 89 -3.51 14.37 0.25
C ASN A 89 -3.38 12.96 0.87
N ALA A 90 -2.16 12.49 1.11
CA ALA A 90 -1.90 11.17 1.67
C ALA A 90 -1.90 11.14 3.22
N LEU A 91 -2.17 12.28 3.88
CA LEU A 91 -2.14 12.45 5.34
C LEU A 91 -3.54 12.76 5.91
N GLU A 92 -3.61 12.99 7.22
CA GLU A 92 -4.82 13.49 7.88
C GLU A 92 -5.25 14.87 7.33
N PRO A 93 -6.53 15.25 7.46
CA PRO A 93 -6.95 16.64 7.26
C PRO A 93 -6.13 17.60 8.14
N ASP A 94 -5.72 18.73 7.58
CA ASP A 94 -4.86 19.74 8.23
C ASP A 94 -3.59 19.12 8.87
N PRO A 95 -2.75 18.44 8.08
CA PRO A 95 -1.63 17.68 8.62
C PRO A 95 -0.59 18.58 9.29
N ARG A 96 0.09 18.05 10.30
CA ARG A 96 1.18 18.74 11.00
C ARG A 96 2.23 19.25 10.00
N PRO A 97 2.52 20.56 9.94
CA PRO A 97 3.47 21.11 8.97
C PRO A 97 4.83 20.44 9.02
N GLU A 98 5.32 20.11 10.22
CA GLU A 98 6.63 19.47 10.41
C GLU A 98 6.67 18.07 9.78
N LEU A 99 5.56 17.32 9.80
CA LEU A 99 5.48 16.01 9.17
C LEU A 99 5.48 16.13 7.65
N VAL A 100 4.72 17.10 7.11
CA VAL A 100 4.69 17.39 5.67
C VAL A 100 6.09 17.72 5.16
N GLU A 101 6.80 18.65 5.82
CA GLU A 101 8.17 19.01 5.41
C GLU A 101 9.12 17.82 5.48
N ARG A 102 9.05 17.00 6.55
CA ARG A 102 9.90 15.80 6.67
C ARG A 102 9.69 14.81 5.53
N ILE A 103 8.44 14.58 5.12
CA ILE A 103 8.12 13.69 3.98
C ILE A 103 8.59 14.33 2.67
N LEU A 104 8.43 15.64 2.49
CA LEU A 104 8.90 16.35 1.31
C LEU A 104 10.42 16.31 1.17
N GLU A 105 11.16 16.51 2.26
CA GLU A 105 12.62 16.36 2.28
C GLU A 105 13.04 14.95 1.83
N HIS A 106 12.42 13.91 2.40
CA HIS A 106 12.68 12.53 2.02
C HIS A 106 12.38 12.27 0.54
N ARG A 107 11.24 12.76 0.03
CA ARG A 107 10.82 12.58 -1.38
C ARG A 107 11.70 13.36 -2.34
N SER A 108 12.20 14.52 -1.93
CA SER A 108 13.09 15.36 -2.75
C SER A 108 14.51 14.79 -2.82
N ALA A 109 14.97 14.15 -1.73
CA ALA A 109 16.23 13.41 -1.71
C ALA A 109 16.16 12.09 -2.51
N ASN A 110 14.96 11.55 -2.71
CA ASN A 110 14.70 10.30 -3.44
C ASN A 110 13.66 10.53 -4.55
N PRO A 111 14.00 11.36 -5.57
CA PRO A 111 13.08 11.72 -6.61
C PRO A 111 12.70 10.49 -7.43
N GLN A 112 11.42 10.36 -7.71
CA GLN A 112 10.92 9.26 -8.52
C GLN A 112 11.02 9.63 -10.00
N ASP A 113 11.57 8.72 -10.79
CA ASP A 113 11.57 8.87 -12.25
C ASP A 113 10.12 8.87 -12.77
N PRO A 114 9.70 9.87 -13.57
CA PRO A 114 8.32 9.97 -14.05
C PRO A 114 7.87 8.81 -14.94
N VAL A 115 8.78 8.21 -15.71
CA VAL A 115 8.48 7.05 -16.56
C VAL A 115 8.27 5.82 -15.69
N ALA A 116 9.14 5.61 -14.70
CA ALA A 116 8.97 4.54 -13.72
C ALA A 116 7.66 4.68 -12.92
N TRP A 117 7.31 5.91 -12.53
CA TRP A 117 6.03 6.20 -11.87
C TRP A 117 4.84 5.80 -12.75
N ALA A 118 4.85 6.15 -14.04
CA ALA A 118 3.77 5.79 -14.95
C ALA A 118 3.61 4.26 -15.09
N PHE A 119 4.73 3.52 -15.13
CA PHE A 119 4.71 2.07 -15.14
C PHE A 119 4.17 1.46 -13.83
N GLN A 120 4.46 2.06 -12.68
CA GLN A 120 3.90 1.64 -11.39
C GLN A 120 2.40 1.94 -11.28
N ALA A 121 1.97 3.12 -11.74
CA ALA A 121 0.55 3.48 -11.80
C ALA A 121 -0.23 2.51 -12.70
N ALA A 122 0.31 2.17 -13.87
CA ALA A 122 -0.30 1.18 -14.76
C ALA A 122 -0.38 -0.22 -14.12
N ALA A 123 0.65 -0.62 -13.36
CA ALA A 123 0.65 -1.88 -12.63
C ALA A 123 -0.44 -1.92 -11.54
N ALA A 124 -0.65 -0.82 -10.82
CA ALA A 124 -1.71 -0.70 -9.82
C ALA A 124 -3.11 -0.76 -10.45
N VAL A 125 -3.32 -0.07 -11.58
CA VAL A 125 -4.60 -0.09 -12.30
C VAL A 125 -4.94 -1.48 -12.85
N GLY A 126 -3.93 -2.24 -13.29
CA GLY A 126 -4.10 -3.58 -13.82
C GLY A 126 -4.19 -4.69 -12.79
N PHE A 127 -4.14 -4.38 -11.49
CA PHE A 127 -4.18 -5.37 -10.42
C PHE A 127 -5.62 -5.80 -10.12
N ASP A 128 -5.86 -7.11 -10.11
CA ASP A 128 -7.13 -7.73 -9.73
C ASP A 128 -6.88 -9.12 -9.14
N ARG A 129 -7.20 -9.27 -7.85
CA ARG A 129 -7.21 -10.53 -7.12
C ARG A 129 -8.50 -10.71 -6.33
N TYR A 130 -9.58 -10.02 -6.70
CA TYR A 130 -10.84 -10.10 -5.97
C TYR A 130 -11.36 -11.54 -5.86
N GLU A 131 -11.43 -12.26 -6.99
CA GLU A 131 -11.93 -13.64 -7.04
C GLU A 131 -10.99 -14.64 -6.37
N ASP A 132 -9.68 -14.37 -6.41
CA ASP A 132 -8.64 -15.28 -5.91
C ASP A 132 -8.27 -15.02 -4.44
N ALA A 133 -8.64 -13.87 -3.86
CA ALA A 133 -8.19 -13.46 -2.53
C ALA A 133 -8.52 -14.49 -1.43
N SER A 134 -9.63 -15.24 -1.59
CA SER A 134 -10.01 -16.32 -0.67
C SER A 134 -9.04 -17.52 -0.66
N SER A 135 -8.18 -17.64 -1.66
CA SER A 135 -7.14 -18.67 -1.73
C SER A 135 -5.90 -18.34 -0.89
N LEU A 136 -5.77 -17.10 -0.38
CA LEU A 136 -4.74 -16.72 0.58
C LEU A 136 -5.03 -17.36 1.95
N ALA A 137 -4.63 -18.63 2.09
CA ALA A 137 -4.80 -19.41 3.30
C ALA A 137 -3.59 -19.28 4.25
N LEU A 138 -3.23 -18.04 4.61
CA LEU A 138 -2.15 -17.74 5.55
C LEU A 138 -2.53 -16.59 6.50
N PRO A 139 -1.93 -16.53 7.70
CA PRO A 139 -2.19 -15.45 8.64
C PRO A 139 -1.92 -14.09 7.99
N THR A 140 -2.94 -13.23 7.99
CA THR A 140 -2.89 -11.93 7.35
C THR A 140 -3.32 -10.82 8.30
N LEU A 141 -2.53 -9.76 8.37
CA LEU A 141 -2.88 -8.52 9.05
C LEU A 141 -3.19 -7.46 8.00
N VAL A 142 -4.38 -6.89 8.02
CA VAL A 142 -4.75 -5.74 7.21
C VAL A 142 -4.68 -4.49 8.09
N GLN A 143 -4.03 -3.43 7.61
CA GLN A 143 -3.88 -2.17 8.36
C GLN A 143 -4.29 -0.99 7.48
N HIS A 144 -5.07 -0.05 8.01
CA HIS A 144 -5.54 1.09 7.20
C HIS A 144 -5.81 2.33 8.06
N GLY A 145 -5.53 3.52 7.53
CA GLY A 145 -6.03 4.79 8.08
C GLY A 145 -7.49 5.02 7.70
N ASP A 146 -8.37 5.30 8.65
CA ASP A 146 -9.81 5.49 8.34
C ASP A 146 -10.11 6.82 7.62
N GLY A 147 -9.14 7.73 7.55
CA GLY A 147 -9.15 8.97 6.77
C GLY A 147 -8.37 8.88 5.46
N ASP A 148 -7.99 7.69 5.00
CA ASP A 148 -7.27 7.53 3.73
C ASP A 148 -8.14 7.95 2.54
N VAL A 149 -7.69 8.95 1.79
CA VAL A 149 -8.34 9.42 0.56
C VAL A 149 -7.61 8.98 -0.71
N VAL A 150 -6.51 8.22 -0.60
CA VAL A 150 -5.75 7.65 -1.72
C VAL A 150 -6.27 6.25 -2.06
N VAL A 151 -6.41 5.39 -1.05
CA VAL A 151 -7.07 4.08 -1.17
C VAL A 151 -8.23 4.06 -0.20
N ASP A 152 -9.45 3.87 -0.72
CA ASP A 152 -10.65 3.90 0.10
C ASP A 152 -10.56 2.84 1.23
N PRO A 153 -10.71 3.24 2.52
CA PRO A 153 -10.57 2.36 3.67
C PRO A 153 -11.52 1.16 3.63
N ARG A 154 -12.65 1.24 2.94
CA ARG A 154 -13.57 0.10 2.80
C ARG A 154 -12.92 -1.08 2.06
N ASN A 155 -11.83 -0.85 1.32
CA ASN A 155 -11.02 -1.94 0.77
C ASN A 155 -10.34 -2.79 1.85
N SER A 156 -10.04 -2.25 3.03
CA SER A 156 -9.47 -3.03 4.12
C SER A 156 -10.49 -4.01 4.71
N GLU A 157 -11.73 -3.55 4.88
CA GLU A 157 -12.85 -4.39 5.30
C GLU A 157 -13.14 -5.47 4.26
N LEU A 158 -13.09 -5.11 2.97
CA LEU A 158 -13.25 -6.07 1.88
C LEU A 158 -12.17 -7.15 1.90
N LEU A 159 -10.90 -6.79 2.08
CA LEU A 159 -9.81 -7.76 2.20
C LEU A 159 -10.03 -8.73 3.36
N VAL A 160 -10.49 -8.26 4.52
CA VAL A 160 -10.80 -9.12 5.67
C VAL A 160 -12.01 -10.03 5.41
N GLN A 161 -12.98 -9.58 4.62
CA GLN A 161 -14.10 -10.44 4.21
C GLN A 161 -13.68 -11.54 3.24
N LEU A 162 -12.70 -11.25 2.37
CA LEU A 162 -12.22 -12.20 1.35
C LEU A 162 -11.21 -13.21 1.90
N ILE A 163 -10.27 -12.76 2.74
CA ILE A 163 -9.14 -13.57 3.22
C ILE A 163 -9.53 -14.30 4.52
N PRO A 164 -9.54 -15.65 4.54
CA PRO A 164 -10.11 -16.41 5.67
C PRO A 164 -9.44 -16.19 7.04
N ASP A 165 -8.14 -15.93 7.08
CA ASP A 165 -7.34 -15.74 8.29
C ASP A 165 -6.80 -14.29 8.37
N ALA A 166 -7.64 -13.32 8.01
CA ALA A 166 -7.32 -11.91 8.09
C ALA A 166 -7.92 -11.24 9.34
N ARG A 167 -7.13 -10.36 9.97
CA ARG A 167 -7.61 -9.40 10.98
C ARG A 167 -7.33 -7.96 10.55
N LEU A 168 -8.16 -7.02 10.99
CA LEU A 168 -8.07 -5.61 10.60
C LEU A 168 -7.64 -4.73 11.77
N GLU A 169 -6.64 -3.88 11.55
CA GLU A 169 -6.26 -2.78 12.44
C GLU A 169 -6.48 -1.42 11.76
N LEU A 170 -7.45 -0.66 12.27
CA LEU A 170 -7.74 0.70 11.80
C LEU A 170 -7.00 1.74 12.63
N TYR A 171 -6.53 2.79 11.94
CA TYR A 171 -5.82 3.93 12.52
C TYR A 171 -6.73 5.17 12.48
N PRO A 172 -7.41 5.50 13.59
CA PRO A 172 -8.38 6.59 13.61
C PRO A 172 -7.74 7.94 13.31
N GLY A 173 -8.37 8.70 12.44
CA GLY A 173 -7.92 10.01 11.99
C GLY A 173 -6.65 9.99 11.12
N CYS A 174 -6.15 8.81 10.73
CA CYS A 174 -4.95 8.69 9.92
C CYS A 174 -5.29 8.53 8.42
N GLY A 175 -4.40 9.00 7.55
CA GLY A 175 -4.52 8.91 6.10
C GLY A 175 -3.78 7.71 5.51
N HIS A 176 -3.44 7.80 4.22
CA HIS A 176 -2.71 6.76 3.50
C HIS A 176 -1.33 6.45 4.10
N LEU A 177 -0.66 7.49 4.61
CA LEU A 177 0.66 7.41 5.24
C LEU A 177 0.53 7.26 6.77
N PHE A 178 -0.45 6.49 7.26
CA PHE A 178 -0.70 6.30 8.68
C PHE A 178 0.55 5.83 9.47
N PHE A 179 1.44 5.07 8.84
CA PHE A 179 2.73 4.65 9.41
C PHE A 179 3.76 5.78 9.56
N TRP A 180 3.59 6.91 8.87
CA TRP A 180 4.32 8.16 9.14
C TRP A 180 3.65 9.00 10.23
N GLN A 181 2.33 8.89 10.36
CA GLN A 181 1.52 9.67 11.31
C GLN A 181 1.59 9.09 12.73
N ALA A 182 1.55 7.75 12.83
CA ALA A 182 1.57 6.96 14.06
C ALA A 182 2.59 5.79 13.98
N PRO A 183 3.90 6.07 13.80
CA PRO A 183 4.92 5.05 13.59
C PRO A 183 5.06 4.07 14.76
N GLU A 184 4.93 4.54 16.00
CA GLU A 184 5.05 3.69 17.19
C GLU A 184 3.93 2.64 17.25
N ARG A 185 2.70 3.05 16.91
CA ARG A 185 1.58 2.12 16.81
C ARG A 185 1.79 1.15 15.66
N PHE A 186 2.19 1.64 14.48
CA PHE A 186 2.47 0.77 13.33
C PHE A 186 3.47 -0.34 13.66
N VAL A 187 4.59 0.01 14.29
CA VAL A 187 5.59 -0.97 14.71
C VAL A 187 5.04 -1.92 15.78
N HIS A 188 4.29 -1.42 16.76
CA HIS A 188 3.69 -2.26 17.80
C HIS A 188 2.77 -3.33 17.23
N GLU A 189 1.83 -2.96 16.34
CA GLU A 189 0.91 -3.92 15.71
C GLU A 189 1.64 -4.93 14.82
N LEU A 190 2.72 -4.50 14.15
CA LEU A 190 3.59 -5.40 13.38
C LEU A 190 4.30 -6.40 14.29
N GLU A 191 4.91 -5.95 15.39
CA GLU A 191 5.60 -6.82 16.33
C GLU A 191 4.63 -7.82 16.98
N GLU A 192 3.45 -7.38 17.40
CA GLU A 192 2.43 -8.26 17.98
C GLU A 192 1.93 -9.32 16.99
N PHE A 193 1.92 -9.01 15.69
CA PHE A 193 1.51 -9.96 14.66
C PHE A 193 2.62 -10.90 14.19
N LEU A 194 3.87 -10.44 14.17
CA LEU A 194 4.99 -11.14 13.55
C LEU A 194 5.83 -11.96 14.54
N LEU A 195 5.84 -11.61 15.83
CA LEU A 195 6.67 -12.22 16.88
C LEU A 195 5.85 -13.09 17.85
#